data_AF-A0A1S2R4N0-F1
#
_entry.id   AF-A0A1S2R4N0-F1
#
_cell.length_a   1.000
_cell.length_b   1.000
_cell.length_c   1.000
_cell.angle_alpha   90.00
_cell.angle_beta   90.00
_cell.angle_gamma   90.00
#
_symmetry.space_group_name_H-M   'P 1'
#
loop_
_entity.id
_entity.type
_entity.pdbx_description
1 polymer ?
#
loop_
_entity_poly.entity_id
_entity_poly.type
_entity_poly.pdbx_seq_one_letter_code
_entity_poly.pdbx_strand_id
1 'polypeptide(L)'
;MTKRCNIWSFYLCLLCLTFSFLLIIFSDWELAPAYIPWFLSVIAFIIGIIGFKDKSNRFSKARSWFTLVFSLLLSLFFFLGVIRLFIISEELFETYHSPYHKYTIDFYLGNGGATTSYFVVGKVKGPLWFEKTIYYDYRMTKAKVEWINSHTVSINNHKLDFEKGETYSNISEI
;
A
#
# COMPACT_ATOMS: atom_id res chain seq x y z
N MET A 1 20.37 29.00 3.74
CA MET A 1 19.21 28.27 3.17
C MET A 1 19.58 26.85 2.75
N THR A 2 20.56 26.67 1.85
CA THR A 2 21.05 25.37 1.34
C THR A 2 21.38 24.33 2.42
N LYS A 3 22.10 24.70 3.49
CA LYS A 3 22.42 23.81 4.62
C LYS A 3 21.18 23.25 5.32
N ARG A 4 20.14 24.07 5.51
CA ARG A 4 18.87 23.61 6.11
C ARG A 4 18.19 22.64 5.15
N CYS A 5 18.07 22.98 3.87
CA CYS A 5 17.48 22.10 2.85
C CYS A 5 18.17 20.73 2.81
N ASN A 6 19.50 20.68 2.83
CA ASN A 6 20.29 19.44 2.89
C ASN A 6 19.90 18.54 4.08
N ILE A 7 19.74 19.13 5.27
CA ILE A 7 19.37 18.40 6.49
C ILE A 7 17.92 17.92 6.41
N TRP A 8 16.99 18.80 6.03
CA TRP A 8 15.57 18.47 5.93
C TRP A 8 15.32 17.38 4.89
N SER A 9 15.93 17.46 3.70
CA SER A 9 15.79 16.43 2.68
C SER A 9 16.35 15.09 3.13
N PHE A 10 17.47 15.09 3.87
CA PHE A 10 18.07 13.88 4.39
C PHE A 10 17.16 13.18 5.41
N TYR A 11 16.61 13.92 6.38
CA TYR A 11 15.67 13.34 7.35
C TYR A 11 14.37 12.87 6.70
N LEU A 12 13.85 13.62 5.73
CA LEU A 12 12.66 13.21 4.99
C LEU A 12 12.92 11.92 4.19
N CYS A 13 14.09 11.80 3.56
CA CYS A 13 14.51 10.58 2.87
C CYS A 13 14.68 9.40 3.84
N LEU A 14 15.27 9.62 5.02
CA LEU A 14 15.42 8.59 6.04
C LEU A 14 14.05 8.09 6.54
N LEU A 15 13.11 9.01 6.76
CA LEU A 15 11.73 8.67 7.12
C LEU A 15 11.07 7.81 6.05
N CYS A 16 11.22 8.16 4.77
CA CYS A 16 10.68 7.37 3.67
C CYS A 16 11.34 5.97 3.60
N LEU A 17 12.64 5.85 3.89
CA LEU A 17 13.34 4.57 3.94
C LEU A 17 12.84 3.69 5.10
N THR A 18 12.72 4.25 6.30
CA THR A 18 12.18 3.51 7.46
C THR A 18 10.76 3.04 7.19
N PHE A 19 9.95 3.88 6.53
CA PHE A 19 8.59 3.53 6.16
C PHE A 19 8.55 2.40 5.10
N SER A 20 9.38 2.50 4.06
CA SER A 20 9.52 1.43 3.07
C SER A 20 9.95 0.11 3.70
N PHE A 21 10.85 0.15 4.69
CA PHE A 21 11.28 -1.04 5.41
C PHE A 21 10.15 -1.63 6.27
N LEU A 22 9.33 -0.79 6.91
CA LEU A 22 8.14 -1.24 7.64
C LEU A 22 7.14 -1.93 6.71
N LEU A 23 6.93 -1.44 5.49
CA LEU A 23 6.06 -2.11 4.52
C LEU A 23 6.56 -3.50 4.14
N ILE A 24 7.88 -3.69 4.05
CA ILE A 24 8.45 -5.01 3.78
C ILE A 24 8.21 -5.97 4.95
N ILE A 25 8.33 -5.49 6.19
CA ILE A 25 8.07 -6.30 7.40
C ILE A 25 6.59 -6.67 7.51
N PHE A 26 5.70 -5.73 7.20
CA PHE A 26 4.25 -5.92 7.22
C PHE A 26 3.72 -6.20 5.81
N SER A 27 4.33 -7.15 5.10
CA SER A 27 4.03 -7.43 3.68
C SER A 27 2.56 -7.72 3.37
N ASP A 28 1.82 -8.25 4.34
CA ASP A 28 0.39 -8.54 4.20
C ASP A 28 -0.50 -7.28 4.16
N TRP A 29 0.06 -6.13 4.53
CA TRP A 29 -0.66 -4.86 4.62
C TRP A 29 -0.28 -3.94 3.47
N GLU A 30 -1.30 -3.48 2.75
CA GLU A 30 -1.21 -2.50 1.69
C GLU A 30 -1.59 -1.11 2.21
N LEU A 31 -1.05 -0.06 1.58
CA LEU A 31 -1.43 1.32 1.85
C LEU A 31 -2.54 1.76 0.89
N ALA A 32 -3.67 2.15 1.44
CA ALA A 32 -4.84 2.56 0.66
C ALA A 32 -4.60 3.83 -0.19
N PRO A 33 -3.62 4.71 0.11
CA PRO A 33 -3.13 5.67 -0.88
C PRO A 33 -1.62 5.55 -1.16
N ALA A 34 -1.26 4.72 -2.15
CA ALA A 34 0.12 4.55 -2.63
C ALA A 34 0.78 5.86 -3.14
N TYR A 35 -0.02 6.88 -3.50
CA TYR A 35 0.48 8.17 -3.98
C TYR A 35 1.08 9.05 -2.87
N ILE A 36 0.69 8.89 -1.60
CA ILE A 36 1.23 9.71 -0.49
C ILE A 36 2.75 9.52 -0.33
N PRO A 37 3.27 8.28 -0.13
CA PRO A 37 4.71 8.08 -0.03
C PRO A 37 5.46 8.45 -1.31
N TRP A 38 4.81 8.30 -2.48
CA TRP A 38 5.35 8.79 -3.74
C TRP A 38 5.57 10.32 -3.71
N PHE A 39 4.55 11.11 -3.40
CA PHE A 39 4.68 12.57 -3.30
C PHE A 39 5.76 13.00 -2.30
N LEU A 40 5.83 12.36 -1.12
CA LEU A 40 6.86 12.65 -0.12
C LEU A 40 8.27 12.38 -0.65
N SER A 41 8.47 11.28 -1.36
CA SER A 41 9.77 10.94 -1.97
C SER A 41 10.18 11.93 -3.07
N VAL A 42 9.24 12.41 -3.88
CA VAL A 42 9.47 13.44 -4.90
C VAL A 42 9.86 14.76 -4.25
N ILE A 43 9.15 15.16 -3.19
CA ILE A 43 9.48 16.37 -2.42
C ILE A 43 10.89 16.25 -1.82
N ALA A 44 11.24 15.10 -1.25
CA ALA A 44 12.58 14.84 -0.73
C ALA A 44 13.66 14.98 -1.81
N PHE A 45 13.38 14.48 -3.02
CA PHE A 45 14.29 14.60 -4.16
C PHE A 45 14.47 16.05 -4.61
N ILE A 46 13.39 16.82 -4.77
CA ILE A 46 13.44 18.23 -5.17
C ILE A 46 14.22 19.07 -4.14
N ILE A 47 13.91 18.91 -2.85
CA ILE A 47 14.65 19.60 -1.77
C ILE A 47 16.11 19.12 -1.74
N GLY A 48 16.36 17.84 -2.03
CA GLY A 48 17.70 17.26 -2.16
C GLY A 48 18.54 17.94 -3.24
N ILE A 49 17.96 18.24 -4.41
CA ILE A 49 18.63 18.99 -5.49
C ILE A 49 19.03 20.39 -5.01
N ILE A 50 18.13 21.09 -4.32
CA ILE A 50 18.41 22.41 -3.75
C ILE A 50 19.52 22.32 -2.69
N GLY A 51 19.44 21.29 -1.83
CA GLY A 51 20.40 20.99 -0.77
C GLY A 51 21.78 20.58 -1.29
N PHE A 52 21.87 20.03 -2.51
CA PHE A 52 23.13 19.59 -3.12
C PHE A 52 24.13 20.74 -3.32
N LYS A 53 23.64 21.99 -3.42
CA LYS A 53 24.48 23.20 -3.49
C LYS A 53 25.27 23.44 -2.20
N ASP A 54 24.97 22.76 -1.10
CA ASP A 54 25.73 22.88 0.15
C ASP A 54 27.12 22.21 0.06
N LYS A 55 28.16 23.03 -0.01
CA LYS A 55 29.57 22.60 -0.02
C LYS A 55 30.27 22.75 1.34
N SER A 56 29.52 22.99 2.43
CA SER A 56 30.06 23.34 3.74
C SER A 56 31.03 22.30 4.34
N ASN A 57 30.75 21.01 4.20
CA ASN A 57 31.55 19.94 4.78
C ASN A 57 31.50 18.67 3.91
N ARG A 58 32.51 17.79 4.01
CA ARG A 58 32.55 16.47 3.36
C ARG A 58 31.33 15.63 3.73
N PHE A 59 30.87 15.70 4.99
CA PHE A 59 29.63 15.05 5.44
C PHE A 59 28.37 15.62 4.77
N SER A 60 28.32 16.94 4.51
CA SER A 60 27.18 17.53 3.77
C SER A 60 27.13 17.00 2.34
N LYS A 61 28.28 16.87 1.66
CA LYS A 61 28.37 16.28 0.31
C LYS A 61 27.91 14.82 0.30
N ALA A 62 28.38 14.01 1.25
CA ALA A 62 27.98 12.61 1.38
C ALA A 62 26.47 12.46 1.60
N ARG A 63 25.89 13.25 2.53
CA ARG A 63 24.44 13.28 2.77
C ARG A 63 23.64 13.72 1.54
N SER A 64 24.12 14.71 0.79
CA SER A 64 23.45 15.15 -0.44
C SER A 64 23.40 14.01 -1.47
N TRP A 65 24.53 13.34 -1.71
CA TRP A 65 24.60 12.22 -2.63
C TRP A 65 23.69 11.07 -2.21
N PHE A 66 23.75 10.68 -0.92
CA PHE A 66 22.84 9.69 -0.36
C PHE A 66 21.38 10.07 -0.60
N THR A 67 21.00 11.29 -0.24
CA THR A 67 19.62 11.77 -0.38
C THR A 67 19.17 11.70 -1.83
N LEU A 68 19.96 12.19 -2.78
CA LEU A 68 19.59 12.20 -4.20
C LEU A 68 19.38 10.78 -4.75
N VAL A 69 20.30 9.87 -4.46
CA VAL A 69 20.21 8.49 -4.96
C VAL A 69 19.01 7.78 -4.36
N PHE A 70 18.85 7.81 -3.04
CA PHE A 70 17.79 7.07 -2.37
C PHE A 70 16.40 7.67 -2.59
N SER A 71 16.26 9.00 -2.60
CA SER A 71 14.95 9.62 -2.89
C SER A 71 14.50 9.38 -4.34
N LEU A 72 15.42 9.34 -5.31
CA LEU A 72 15.11 8.97 -6.68
C LEU A 72 14.66 7.50 -6.78
N LEU A 73 15.41 6.57 -6.17
CA LEU A 73 15.06 5.15 -6.14
C LEU A 73 13.70 4.91 -5.47
N LEU A 74 13.45 5.54 -4.33
CA LEU A 74 12.16 5.47 -3.63
C LEU A 74 11.04 6.05 -4.48
N SER A 75 11.27 7.19 -5.15
CA SER A 75 10.28 7.79 -6.03
C SER A 75 9.92 6.86 -7.19
N LEU A 76 10.88 6.17 -7.79
CA LEU A 76 10.60 5.20 -8.84
C LEU A 76 9.84 3.99 -8.30
N PHE A 77 10.26 3.47 -7.14
CA PHE A 77 9.58 2.34 -6.49
C PHE A 77 8.12 2.65 -6.16
N PHE A 78 7.84 3.77 -5.49
CA PHE A 78 6.46 4.16 -5.17
C PHE A 78 5.64 4.54 -6.41
N PHE A 79 6.29 5.04 -7.47
CA PHE A 79 5.61 5.32 -8.74
C PHE A 79 5.04 4.05 -9.38
N LEU A 80 5.70 2.89 -9.25
CA LEU A 80 5.13 1.61 -9.68
C LEU A 80 3.82 1.29 -8.95
N GLY A 81 3.75 1.58 -7.65
CA GLY A 81 2.52 1.45 -6.86
C GLY A 81 1.41 2.40 -7.33
N VAL A 82 1.76 3.62 -7.73
CA VAL A 82 0.79 4.58 -8.31
C VAL A 82 0.28 4.09 -9.66
N ILE A 83 1.16 3.56 -10.52
CA ILE A 83 0.76 2.98 -11.81
C ILE A 83 -0.26 1.84 -11.61
N ARG A 84 -0.06 0.97 -10.61
CA ARG A 84 -1.01 -0.10 -10.29
C ARG A 84 -2.45 0.42 -10.11
N LEU A 85 -2.62 1.57 -9.47
CA LEU A 85 -3.94 2.18 -9.24
C LEU A 85 -4.66 2.58 -10.54
N PHE A 86 -3.90 2.90 -11.60
CA PHE A 86 -4.47 3.24 -12.90
C PHE A 86 -4.72 2.01 -13.78
N ILE A 87 -3.97 0.94 -13.60
CA ILE A 87 -4.12 -0.30 -14.37
C ILE A 87 -5.27 -1.15 -13.83
N ILE A 88 -5.35 -1.28 -12.49
CA ILE A 88 -6.36 -2.11 -11.84
C ILE A 88 -7.49 -1.20 -11.36
N SER A 89 -8.65 -1.33 -11.97
CA SER A 89 -9.86 -0.67 -11.50
C SER A 89 -10.55 -1.59 -10.49
N GLU A 90 -10.55 -1.16 -9.23
CA GLU A 90 -11.27 -1.77 -8.13
C GLU A 90 -12.39 -0.81 -7.71
N GLU A 91 -13.64 -1.23 -7.85
CA GLU A 91 -14.81 -0.45 -7.44
C GLU A 91 -15.39 -1.03 -6.15
N LEU A 92 -15.43 -0.23 -5.08
CA LEU A 92 -16.09 -0.61 -3.84
C LEU A 92 -17.57 -0.82 -4.11
N PHE A 93 -18.09 -2.01 -3.82
CA PHE A 93 -19.52 -2.29 -4.00
C PHE A 93 -20.23 -2.66 -2.69
N GLU A 94 -19.54 -3.20 -1.68
CA GLU A 94 -20.14 -3.57 -0.40
C GLU A 94 -19.15 -3.40 0.77
N THR A 95 -19.67 -3.10 1.97
CA THR A 95 -18.90 -3.08 3.22
C THR A 95 -19.64 -3.88 4.28
N TYR A 96 -18.94 -4.78 4.96
CA TYR A 96 -19.49 -5.61 6.04
C TYR A 96 -18.75 -5.39 7.35
N HIS A 97 -19.50 -5.41 8.45
CA HIS A 97 -18.96 -5.30 9.81
C HIS A 97 -19.13 -6.62 10.57
N SER A 98 -18.14 -6.98 11.38
CA SER A 98 -18.27 -8.13 12.28
C SER A 98 -19.36 -7.88 13.34
N PRO A 99 -19.92 -8.96 13.93
CA PRO A 99 -20.64 -8.84 15.19
C PRO A 99 -19.71 -8.12 16.18
N TYR A 100 -20.17 -7.00 16.75
CA TYR A 100 -19.40 -6.08 17.61
C TYR A 100 -18.39 -5.14 16.93
N HIS A 101 -18.39 -5.01 15.59
CA HIS A 101 -17.59 -4.02 14.85
C HIS A 101 -16.06 -4.10 15.08
N LYS A 102 -15.55 -5.27 15.47
CA LYS A 102 -14.09 -5.52 15.61
C LYS A 102 -13.39 -5.53 14.25
N TYR A 103 -14.06 -6.05 13.21
CA TYR A 103 -13.54 -6.09 11.85
C TYR A 103 -14.49 -5.38 10.90
N THR A 104 -13.91 -4.66 9.94
CA THR A 104 -14.63 -4.08 8.79
C THR A 104 -13.99 -4.59 7.52
N ILE A 105 -14.79 -5.17 6.64
CA ILE A 105 -14.36 -5.74 5.37
C ILE A 105 -15.01 -4.95 4.25
N ASP A 106 -14.18 -4.35 3.41
CA ASP A 106 -14.61 -3.70 2.17
C ASP A 106 -14.44 -4.69 1.01
N PHE A 107 -15.46 -4.81 0.18
CA PHE A 107 -15.45 -5.65 -1.01
C PHE A 107 -15.40 -4.80 -2.27
N TYR A 108 -14.42 -5.13 -3.12
CA TYR A 108 -14.15 -4.47 -4.37
C TYR A 108 -14.40 -5.42 -5.53
N LEU A 109 -15.08 -4.93 -6.56
CA LEU A 109 -15.19 -5.59 -7.84
C LEU A 109 -14.04 -5.07 -8.71
N GLY A 110 -13.11 -5.96 -8.99
CA GLY A 110 -11.95 -5.66 -9.81
C GLY A 110 -12.17 -6.05 -11.27
N ASN A 111 -11.63 -5.24 -12.18
CA ASN A 111 -11.49 -5.58 -13.59
C ASN A 111 -10.06 -5.28 -14.05
N GLY A 112 -9.37 -6.28 -14.61
CA GLY A 112 -8.01 -6.13 -15.15
C GLY A 112 -7.96 -5.60 -16.59
N GLY A 113 -9.11 -5.25 -17.19
CA GLY A 113 -9.23 -4.73 -18.55
C GLY A 113 -9.95 -5.66 -19.53
N ALA A 114 -9.92 -5.32 -20.82
CA ALA A 114 -10.75 -5.92 -21.87
C ALA A 114 -10.61 -7.44 -22.05
N THR A 115 -9.47 -8.01 -21.68
CA THR A 115 -9.14 -9.43 -21.88
C THR A 115 -9.14 -10.24 -20.58
N THR A 116 -9.43 -9.61 -19.45
CA THR A 116 -9.44 -10.27 -18.13
C THR A 116 -10.86 -10.36 -17.60
N SER A 117 -11.19 -11.46 -16.91
CA SER A 117 -12.47 -11.55 -16.23
C SER A 117 -12.48 -10.67 -14.97
N TYR A 118 -13.69 -10.31 -14.52
CA TYR A 118 -13.90 -9.71 -13.20
C TYR A 118 -13.41 -10.62 -12.07
N PHE A 119 -13.05 -10.01 -10.96
CA PHE A 119 -12.68 -10.68 -9.71
C PHE A 119 -13.24 -9.92 -8.51
N VAL A 120 -13.44 -10.63 -7.40
CA VAL A 120 -13.86 -10.02 -6.13
C VAL A 120 -12.69 -10.03 -5.16
N VAL A 121 -12.41 -8.87 -4.55
CA VAL A 121 -11.41 -8.71 -3.49
C VAL A 121 -12.08 -8.26 -2.22
N GLY A 122 -11.84 -8.98 -1.11
CA GLY A 122 -12.21 -8.55 0.23
C GLY A 122 -10.98 -8.05 0.98
N LYS A 123 -11.01 -6.79 1.44
CA LYS A 123 -9.94 -6.15 2.20
C LYS A 123 -10.43 -5.80 3.60
N VAL A 124 -9.70 -6.23 4.63
CA VAL A 124 -9.97 -5.83 6.01
C VAL A 124 -9.27 -4.51 6.31
N LYS A 125 -10.00 -3.56 6.90
CA LYS A 125 -9.44 -2.28 7.35
C LYS A 125 -8.57 -2.46 8.59
N GLY A 126 -7.37 -1.90 8.52
CA GLY A 126 -6.41 -1.84 9.61
C GLY A 126 -6.32 -0.46 10.25
N PRO A 127 -5.34 -0.27 11.14
CA PRO A 127 -5.06 1.04 11.72
C PRO A 127 -4.56 2.02 10.66
N LEU A 128 -4.92 3.31 10.82
CA LEU A 128 -4.60 4.40 9.88
C LEU A 128 -5.13 4.15 8.44
N TRP A 129 -4.22 3.84 7.52
CA TRP A 129 -4.48 3.69 6.08
C TRP A 129 -4.04 2.32 5.56
N PHE A 130 -3.87 1.37 6.48
CA PHE A 130 -3.49 0.01 6.15
C PHE A 130 -4.72 -0.83 5.85
N GLU A 131 -4.65 -1.62 4.80
CA GLU A 131 -5.65 -2.60 4.43
C GLU A 131 -4.96 -3.95 4.18
N LYS A 132 -5.61 -5.05 4.53
CA LYS A 132 -5.09 -6.39 4.25
C LYS A 132 -6.07 -7.15 3.39
N THR A 133 -5.60 -7.65 2.24
CA THR A 133 -6.41 -8.53 1.39
C THR A 133 -6.56 -9.88 2.08
N ILE A 134 -7.81 -10.30 2.31
CA ILE A 134 -8.14 -11.57 2.98
C ILE A 134 -8.88 -12.55 2.06
N TYR A 135 -9.48 -12.04 0.99
CA TYR A 135 -10.24 -12.81 0.03
C TYR A 135 -9.94 -12.30 -1.38
N TYR A 136 -9.61 -13.21 -2.28
CA TYR A 136 -9.46 -12.95 -3.70
C TYR A 136 -10.08 -14.10 -4.48
N ASP A 137 -11.00 -13.82 -5.38
CA ASP A 137 -11.67 -14.85 -6.18
C ASP A 137 -11.86 -14.42 -7.63
N TYR A 138 -11.19 -15.13 -8.52
CA TYR A 138 -11.21 -14.87 -9.96
C TYR A 138 -12.51 -15.40 -10.61
N ARG A 139 -12.99 -14.69 -11.64
CA ARG A 139 -14.28 -14.97 -12.31
C ARG A 139 -15.50 -14.88 -11.38
N MET A 140 -15.38 -14.05 -10.35
CA MET A 140 -16.46 -13.75 -9.41
C MET A 140 -16.92 -12.31 -9.58
N THR A 141 -18.21 -12.05 -9.37
CA THR A 141 -18.79 -10.70 -9.46
C THR A 141 -19.57 -10.29 -8.20
N LYS A 142 -19.76 -11.22 -7.26
CA LYS A 142 -20.56 -11.01 -6.05
C LYS A 142 -19.87 -11.65 -4.84
N ALA A 143 -20.06 -11.04 -3.69
CA ALA A 143 -19.66 -11.59 -2.40
C ALA A 143 -20.91 -11.85 -1.56
N LYS A 144 -21.21 -13.12 -1.27
CA LYS A 144 -22.20 -13.49 -0.25
C LYS A 144 -21.46 -13.65 1.08
N VAL A 145 -21.70 -12.74 2.01
CA VAL A 145 -20.98 -12.66 3.28
C VAL A 145 -21.91 -13.00 4.44
N GLU A 146 -21.50 -13.96 5.26
CA GLU A 146 -22.23 -14.40 6.45
C GLU A 146 -21.24 -14.53 7.62
N TRP A 147 -21.45 -13.77 8.70
CA TRP A 147 -20.66 -13.91 9.91
C TRP A 147 -21.15 -15.11 10.72
N ILE A 148 -20.25 -16.08 10.94
CA ILE A 148 -20.54 -17.28 11.75
C ILE A 148 -20.42 -16.94 13.24
N ASN A 149 -19.46 -16.09 13.60
CA ASN A 149 -19.24 -15.56 14.94
C ASN A 149 -18.49 -14.21 14.85
N SER A 150 -17.93 -13.70 15.94
CA SER A 150 -17.23 -12.40 15.98
C SER A 150 -15.87 -12.36 15.25
N HIS A 151 -15.28 -13.51 14.94
CA HIS A 151 -13.96 -13.63 14.32
C HIS A 151 -13.89 -14.59 13.13
N THR A 152 -15.01 -15.20 12.74
CA THR A 152 -15.10 -16.13 11.61
C THR A 152 -16.18 -15.65 10.65
N VAL A 153 -15.80 -15.47 9.39
CA VAL A 153 -16.70 -15.07 8.31
C VAL A 153 -16.75 -16.16 7.25
N SER A 154 -17.92 -16.35 6.64
CA SER A 154 -18.06 -17.12 5.40
C SER A 154 -18.29 -16.17 4.24
N ILE A 155 -17.46 -16.28 3.20
CA ILE A 155 -17.56 -15.50 1.97
C ILE A 155 -17.71 -16.51 0.83
N ASN A 156 -18.84 -16.50 0.12
CA ASN A 156 -19.14 -17.47 -0.95
C ASN A 156 -18.88 -18.93 -0.53
N ASN A 157 -19.30 -19.31 0.68
CA ASN A 157 -19.08 -20.63 1.29
C ASN A 157 -17.63 -20.96 1.70
N HIS A 158 -16.67 -20.04 1.52
CA HIS A 158 -15.32 -20.15 2.07
C HIS A 158 -15.28 -19.56 3.47
N LYS A 159 -14.86 -20.34 4.46
CA LYS A 159 -14.75 -19.88 5.86
C LYS A 159 -13.35 -19.35 6.11
N LEU A 160 -13.27 -18.19 6.75
CA LEU A 160 -12.03 -17.53 7.15
C LEU A 160 -12.09 -17.17 8.63
N ASP A 161 -11.14 -17.69 9.40
CA ASP A 161 -10.91 -17.34 10.80
C ASP A 161 -9.81 -16.26 10.94
N PHE A 162 -10.23 -15.06 11.36
CA PHE A 162 -9.34 -13.91 11.52
C PHE A 162 -8.32 -14.10 12.64
N GLU A 163 -8.62 -14.90 13.68
CA GLU A 163 -7.67 -15.14 14.77
C GLU A 163 -6.54 -16.07 14.37
N LYS A 164 -6.78 -16.91 13.36
CA LYS A 164 -5.76 -17.78 12.75
C LYS A 164 -5.03 -17.11 11.58
N GLY A 165 -5.46 -15.91 11.18
CA GLY A 165 -4.90 -15.20 10.03
C GLY A 165 -5.20 -15.88 8.69
N GLU A 166 -6.32 -16.62 8.60
CA GLU A 166 -6.70 -17.33 7.38
C GLU A 166 -7.05 -16.35 6.25
N THR A 167 -6.65 -16.72 5.03
CA THR A 167 -6.96 -15.98 3.80
C THR A 167 -7.37 -16.95 2.71
N TYR A 168 -8.13 -16.48 1.73
CA TYR A 168 -8.53 -17.26 0.56
C TYR A 168 -8.09 -16.55 -0.71
N SER A 169 -7.46 -17.30 -1.62
CA SER A 169 -7.11 -16.82 -2.95
C SER A 169 -7.38 -17.92 -3.97
N ASN A 170 -8.28 -17.63 -4.91
CA ASN A 170 -8.55 -18.47 -6.07
C ASN A 170 -8.12 -17.75 -7.34
N ILE A 171 -7.14 -18.34 -8.01
CA ILE A 171 -6.55 -17.84 -9.25
C ILE A 171 -6.83 -18.84 -10.39
N SER A 172 -7.95 -19.59 -10.31
CA SER A 172 -8.28 -20.67 -11.25
C SER A 172 -7.93 -20.30 -12.70
N GLU A 173 -7.13 -21.18 -13.29
CA GLU A 173 -6.06 -20.91 -14.26
C GLU A 173 -6.47 -20.19 -15.55
N ILE A 174 -5.46 -19.51 -16.11
CA ILE A 174 -5.35 -19.06 -17.51
C ILE A 174 -5.79 -20.16 -18.47
#